data_AF-A0A3L7TB52-F1
#
_entry.id   AF-A0A3L7TB52-F1
#
_cell.length_a   1.000
_cell.length_b   1.000
_cell.length_c   1.000
_cell.angle_alpha   90.00
_cell.angle_beta   90.00
_cell.angle_gamma   90.00
#
_symmetry.space_group_name_H-M   'P 1'
#
loop_
_entity.id
_entity.type
_entity.pdbx_description
1 polymer ?
#
loop_
_entity_poly.entity_id
_entity_poly.type
_entity_poly.pdbx_seq_one_letter_code
_entity_poly.pdbx_strand_id
1 'polypeptide(L)'
;MALANQEAQRLNHEYIGTEHILLGLVKEGSGVGANVLKNLDIDLRKVRIEVEKLVKTGPEMVTMGKLPQTPRAKKVIEYAIEEARNLHHDYVGTEHLLLGLLREHDGVAAQVLMNLGLNLEEVREEVLNLLGAGAESEEFPSRIALLVARLADALRADPDPSESASTLTEHAHRLLALARLEAGLLDRTGPRGALSFATVGLMTRSAPDALQTADIAYAIPHLLELLPLGTHESITVRYKHIIMTGELVKDTDQLIARSGEFWKEEKGWTLLISAGEARDSGANIPSIDARMVEALHAAGGGAIAVGAGKVILRDKPTVLATAERLGVAIVGI
;
A
#
# COMPACT_ATOMS: atom_id res chain seq x y z
N MET A 1 9.04 15.39 -1.90
CA MET A 1 10.36 16.01 -1.59
C MET A 1 11.35 16.03 -2.75
N ALA A 2 11.50 14.97 -3.56
CA ALA A 2 12.39 15.01 -4.73
C ALA A 2 12.03 16.14 -5.72
N LEU A 3 10.74 16.35 -5.95
CA LEU A 3 10.23 17.48 -6.76
C LEU A 3 10.60 18.84 -6.15
N ALA A 4 10.60 18.99 -4.83
CA ALA A 4 11.04 20.23 -4.19
C ALA A 4 12.53 20.51 -4.45
N ASN A 5 13.38 19.48 -4.45
CA ASN A 5 14.79 19.62 -4.83
C ASN A 5 14.93 20.06 -6.30
N GLN A 6 14.13 19.48 -7.20
CA GLN A 6 14.12 19.87 -8.61
C GLN A 6 13.65 21.32 -8.80
N GLU A 7 12.65 21.77 -8.05
CA GLU A 7 12.17 23.16 -8.14
C GLU A 7 13.19 24.15 -7.57
N ALA A 8 13.91 23.79 -6.50
CA ALA A 8 15.03 24.59 -6.00
C ALA A 8 16.15 24.72 -7.03
N GLN A 9 16.51 23.62 -7.70
CA GLN A 9 17.47 23.64 -8.80
C GLN A 9 16.97 24.46 -10.00
N ARG A 10 15.69 24.34 -10.36
CA ARG A 10 15.07 25.13 -11.45
C ARG A 10 15.12 26.63 -11.18
N LEU A 11 15.00 27.04 -9.91
CA LEU A 11 15.07 28.42 -9.48
C LEU A 11 16.50 28.89 -9.16
N ASN A 12 17.51 28.07 -9.41
CA ASN A 12 18.92 28.32 -9.08
C ASN A 12 19.15 28.65 -7.59
N HIS A 13 18.45 27.95 -6.70
CA HIS A 13 18.64 28.07 -5.26
C HIS A 13 19.54 26.99 -4.71
N GLU A 14 20.41 27.36 -3.77
CA GLU A 14 21.34 26.46 -3.09
C GLU A 14 20.73 25.77 -1.86
N TYR A 15 19.42 25.93 -1.66
CA TYR A 15 18.68 25.40 -0.51
C TYR A 15 17.25 25.03 -0.88
N ILE A 16 16.64 24.17 -0.07
CA ILE A 16 15.21 23.84 -0.13
C ILE A 16 14.49 24.65 0.96
N GLY A 17 13.82 25.72 0.53
CA GLY A 17 12.87 26.48 1.35
C GLY A 17 11.41 25.99 1.23
N THR A 18 10.51 26.65 1.95
CA THR A 18 9.07 26.31 2.01
C THR A 18 8.38 26.40 0.64
N GLU A 19 8.74 27.40 -0.14
CA GLU A 19 8.28 27.66 -1.50
C GLU A 19 8.56 26.48 -2.45
N HIS A 20 9.70 25.81 -2.29
CA HIS A 20 10.04 24.65 -3.11
C HIS A 20 9.24 23.41 -2.71
N ILE A 21 8.93 23.26 -1.42
CA ILE A 21 8.06 22.19 -0.93
C ILE A 21 6.66 22.38 -1.54
N LEU A 22 6.12 23.60 -1.48
CA LEU A 22 4.84 23.93 -2.10
C LEU A 22 4.85 23.73 -3.62
N LEU A 23 5.88 24.21 -4.33
CA LEU A 23 6.03 24.00 -5.77
C LEU A 23 6.15 22.52 -6.14
N GLY A 24 6.81 21.72 -5.29
CA GLY A 24 6.90 20.28 -5.43
C GLY A 24 5.55 19.59 -5.28
N LEU A 25 4.76 19.99 -4.27
CA LEU A 25 3.41 19.48 -4.01
C LEU A 25 2.48 19.77 -5.19
N VAL A 26 2.47 21.01 -5.70
CA VAL A 26 1.61 21.35 -6.85
C VAL A 26 2.10 20.75 -8.17
N LYS A 27 3.40 20.43 -8.29
CA LYS A 27 3.97 19.73 -9.45
C LYS A 27 3.61 18.24 -9.48
N GLU A 28 3.54 17.61 -8.31
CA GLU A 28 3.04 16.24 -8.18
C GLU A 28 1.60 16.15 -8.67
N GLY A 29 0.73 17.06 -8.21
CA GLY A 29 -0.58 17.34 -8.81
C GLY A 29 -1.65 16.25 -8.64
N SER A 30 -1.27 15.00 -8.37
CA SER A 30 -2.17 13.86 -8.12
C SER A 30 -2.37 13.53 -6.64
N GLY A 31 -1.48 14.00 -5.74
CA GLY A 31 -1.56 13.72 -4.31
C GLY A 31 -2.75 14.38 -3.61
N VAL A 32 -3.11 13.86 -2.44
CA VAL A 32 -4.24 14.35 -1.62
C VAL A 32 -4.15 15.86 -1.37
N GLY A 33 -2.98 16.38 -0.98
CA GLY A 33 -2.77 17.81 -0.77
C GLY A 33 -3.04 18.66 -2.02
N ALA A 34 -2.73 18.15 -3.21
CA ALA A 34 -3.05 18.85 -4.46
C ALA A 34 -4.56 18.82 -4.77
N ASN A 35 -5.25 17.75 -4.39
CA ASN A 35 -6.70 17.63 -4.56
C ASN A 35 -7.47 18.48 -3.54
N VAL A 36 -6.99 18.60 -2.30
CA VAL A 36 -7.52 19.56 -1.30
C VAL A 36 -7.51 20.97 -1.88
N LEU A 37 -6.38 21.40 -2.47
CA LEU A 37 -6.29 22.71 -3.11
C LEU A 37 -7.34 22.87 -4.23
N LYS A 38 -7.52 21.86 -5.08
CA LYS A 38 -8.52 21.92 -6.17
C LYS A 38 -9.96 21.97 -5.64
N ASN A 39 -10.28 21.21 -4.60
CA ASN A 39 -11.61 21.18 -4.00
C ASN A 39 -11.97 22.52 -3.34
N LEU A 40 -10.97 23.23 -2.83
CA LEU A 40 -11.08 24.60 -2.34
C LEU A 40 -10.98 25.65 -3.47
N ASP A 41 -11.25 25.25 -4.72
CA ASP A 41 -11.23 26.09 -5.93
C ASP A 41 -9.89 26.81 -6.22
N ILE A 42 -8.77 26.26 -5.73
CA ILE A 42 -7.43 26.80 -5.99
C ILE A 42 -6.80 26.12 -7.21
N ASP A 43 -6.61 26.89 -8.30
CA ASP A 43 -5.83 26.45 -9.45
C ASP A 43 -4.34 26.31 -9.09
N LEU A 44 -3.80 25.10 -9.22
CA LEU A 44 -2.38 24.79 -8.98
C LEU A 44 -1.42 25.66 -9.82
N ARG A 45 -1.85 26.09 -11.02
CA ARG A 45 -1.07 27.03 -11.85
C ARG A 45 -1.00 28.40 -11.20
N LYS A 46 -2.08 28.85 -10.57
CA LYS A 46 -2.11 30.12 -9.83
C LYS A 46 -1.18 30.07 -8.63
N VAL A 47 -1.13 28.95 -7.90
CA VAL A 47 -0.15 28.74 -6.81
C VAL A 47 1.27 28.93 -7.31
N ARG A 48 1.64 28.29 -8.42
CA ARG A 48 2.97 28.45 -9.04
C ARG A 48 3.27 29.91 -9.37
N ILE A 49 2.33 30.60 -10.00
CA ILE A 49 2.48 32.02 -10.38
C ILE A 49 2.68 32.89 -9.13
N GLU A 50 1.92 32.69 -8.05
CA GLU A 50 2.07 33.46 -6.82
C GLU A 50 3.41 33.20 -6.11
N VAL A 51 3.89 31.95 -6.10
CA VAL A 51 5.24 31.65 -5.59
C VAL A 51 6.30 32.38 -6.41
N GLU A 52 6.24 32.30 -7.75
CA GLU A 52 7.24 32.92 -8.63
C GLU A 52 7.23 34.46 -8.56
N LYS A 53 6.14 35.10 -8.11
CA LYS A 53 6.12 36.55 -7.84
C LYS A 53 6.89 36.94 -6.59
N LEU A 54 6.90 36.09 -5.57
CA LEU A 54 7.55 36.37 -4.28
C LEU A 54 9.01 35.92 -4.25
N VAL A 55 9.39 35.03 -5.16
CA VAL A 55 10.67 34.34 -5.16
C VAL A 55 11.48 34.77 -6.38
N LYS A 56 12.68 35.31 -6.14
CA LYS A 56 13.61 35.69 -7.21
C LYS A 56 14.47 34.49 -7.58
N THR A 57 14.75 34.30 -8.87
CA THR A 57 15.72 33.31 -9.35
C THR A 57 17.13 33.66 -8.87
N GLY A 58 17.88 32.65 -8.43
CA GLY A 58 19.30 32.80 -8.07
C GLY A 58 20.23 32.99 -9.27
N PRO A 59 21.52 33.32 -9.04
CA PRO A 59 22.52 33.45 -10.10
C PRO A 59 22.66 32.14 -10.89
N GLU A 60 22.99 32.21 -12.18
CA GLU A 60 23.20 31.03 -13.06
C GLU A 60 24.37 30.17 -12.54
N MET A 61 24.08 29.25 -11.63
CA MET A 61 25.00 28.23 -11.14
C MET A 61 24.25 26.90 -11.01
N VAL A 62 24.75 25.87 -11.69
CA VAL A 62 24.12 24.55 -11.71
C VAL A 62 24.61 23.73 -10.52
N THR A 63 23.92 23.86 -9.38
CA THR A 63 24.18 23.01 -8.21
C THR A 63 23.53 21.63 -8.40
N MET A 64 24.35 20.66 -8.82
CA MET A 64 23.95 19.26 -8.95
C MET A 64 23.95 18.56 -7.59
N GLY A 65 22.85 17.91 -7.20
CA GLY A 65 22.77 17.07 -6.00
C GLY A 65 21.61 17.39 -5.06
N LYS A 66 21.61 16.75 -3.88
CA LYS A 66 20.62 16.98 -2.82
C LYS A 66 20.96 18.26 -2.06
N LEU A 67 20.07 19.24 -2.12
CA LEU A 67 20.25 20.54 -1.48
C LEU A 67 19.87 20.49 0.01
N PRO A 68 20.55 21.28 0.86
CA PRO A 68 20.20 21.40 2.27
C PRO A 68 18.84 22.10 2.45
N GLN A 69 18.09 21.70 3.48
CA GLN A 69 16.82 22.34 3.85
C GLN A 69 17.06 23.54 4.76
N THR A 70 16.30 24.61 4.55
CA THR A 70 16.29 25.76 5.49
C THR A 70 15.68 25.37 6.83
N PRO A 71 15.94 26.12 7.92
CA PRO A 71 15.30 25.86 9.22
C PRO A 71 13.77 25.82 9.14
N ARG A 72 13.15 26.73 8.36
CA ARG A 72 11.71 26.76 8.13
C ARG A 72 11.21 25.53 7.37
N ALA A 73 11.94 25.09 6.34
CA ALA A 73 11.59 23.87 5.60
C ALA A 73 11.67 22.61 6.48
N LYS A 74 12.64 22.52 7.39
CA LYS A 74 12.70 21.43 8.39
C LYS A 74 11.49 21.46 9.32
N LYS A 75 11.12 22.65 9.80
CA LYS A 75 9.97 22.85 10.68
C LYS A 75 8.64 22.48 10.02
N VAL A 76 8.48 22.76 8.72
CA VAL A 76 7.34 22.26 7.92
C VAL A 76 7.26 20.73 7.94
N ILE A 77 8.40 20.03 7.81
CA ILE A 77 8.44 18.57 7.83
C ILE A 77 8.12 18.05 9.24
N GLU A 78 8.62 18.68 10.29
CA GLU A 78 8.29 18.36 11.68
C GLU A 78 6.79 18.51 11.95
N TYR A 79 6.19 19.62 11.50
CA TYR A 79 4.74 19.82 11.59
C TYR A 79 3.95 18.79 10.78
N ALA A 80 4.40 18.43 9.58
CA ALA A 80 3.77 17.38 8.80
C ALA A 80 3.83 16.00 9.50
N ILE A 81 4.92 15.70 10.21
CA ILE A 81 5.02 14.48 11.04
C ILE A 81 4.02 14.52 12.20
N GLU A 82 3.84 15.68 12.84
CA GLU A 82 2.84 15.83 13.91
C GLU A 82 1.41 15.69 13.39
N GLU A 83 1.08 16.32 12.25
CA GLU A 83 -0.25 16.21 11.63
C GLU A 83 -0.55 14.76 11.21
N ALA A 84 0.43 14.05 10.65
CA ALA A 84 0.29 12.62 10.36
C ALA A 84 -0.07 11.80 11.60
N ARG A 85 0.64 12.02 12.72
CA ARG A 85 0.35 11.32 13.99
C ARG A 85 -1.01 11.68 14.56
N ASN A 86 -1.42 12.94 14.47
CA ASN A 86 -2.73 13.40 14.93
C ASN A 86 -3.87 12.76 14.13
N LEU A 87 -3.64 12.47 12.86
CA LEU A 87 -4.55 11.74 11.98
C LEU A 87 -4.37 10.21 12.05
N HIS A 88 -3.54 9.71 12.97
CA HIS A 88 -3.21 8.29 13.11
C HIS A 88 -2.63 7.65 11.82
N HIS A 89 -1.94 8.44 11.02
CA HIS A 89 -1.22 7.97 9.84
C HIS A 89 0.24 7.66 10.18
N ASP A 90 0.69 6.45 9.85
CA ASP A 90 2.09 6.01 10.02
C ASP A 90 3.06 6.66 9.01
N TYR A 91 2.60 7.69 8.28
CA TYR A 91 3.38 8.36 7.27
C TYR A 91 3.00 9.80 6.98
N VAL A 92 3.97 10.51 6.39
CA VAL A 92 3.81 11.88 5.94
C VAL A 92 3.46 11.91 4.46
N GLY A 93 2.18 12.08 4.13
CA GLY A 93 1.69 12.35 2.79
C GLY A 93 1.72 13.84 2.42
N THR A 94 1.19 14.14 1.24
CA THR A 94 1.14 15.49 0.65
C THR A 94 0.23 16.45 1.42
N GLU A 95 -0.84 15.92 1.99
CA GLU A 95 -1.82 16.58 2.85
C GLU A 95 -1.20 17.02 4.17
N HIS A 96 -0.41 16.15 4.81
CA HIS A 96 0.33 16.53 6.01
C HIS A 96 1.38 17.61 5.71
N LEU A 97 2.05 17.53 4.57
CA LEU A 97 2.96 18.58 4.11
C LEU A 97 2.22 19.90 3.86
N LEU A 98 1.02 19.86 3.27
CA LEU A 98 0.19 21.05 3.07
C LEU A 98 -0.20 21.70 4.40
N LEU A 99 -0.64 20.90 5.37
CA LEU A 99 -0.96 21.36 6.72
C LEU A 99 0.29 21.92 7.43
N GLY A 100 1.43 21.24 7.30
CA GLY A 100 2.71 21.71 7.83
C GLY A 100 3.17 23.04 7.22
N LEU A 101 2.93 23.26 5.92
CA LEU A 101 3.22 24.52 5.23
C LEU A 101 2.34 25.67 5.75
N LEU A 102 1.07 25.41 6.04
CA LEU A 102 0.15 26.41 6.60
C LEU A 102 0.45 26.73 8.07
N ARG A 103 0.96 25.74 8.82
CA ARG A 103 1.34 25.89 10.23
C ARG A 103 2.65 26.65 10.42
N GLU A 104 3.57 26.61 9.46
CA GLU A 104 4.77 27.46 9.45
C GLU A 104 4.48 28.84 8.84
N HIS A 105 3.82 29.70 9.63
CA HIS A 105 3.28 31.00 9.19
C HIS A 105 4.31 31.97 8.59
N ASP A 106 5.59 31.87 8.98
CA ASP A 106 6.64 32.77 8.49
C ASP A 106 7.24 32.32 7.14
N GLY A 107 6.80 31.19 6.59
CA GLY A 107 7.26 30.65 5.31
C GLY A 107 6.65 31.37 4.10
N VAL A 108 7.39 31.41 2.98
CA VAL A 108 6.87 31.92 1.70
C VAL A 108 5.64 31.13 1.25
N ALA A 109 5.64 29.81 1.48
CA ALA A 109 4.50 28.96 1.15
C ALA A 109 3.23 29.34 1.94
N ALA A 110 3.34 29.58 3.25
CA ALA A 110 2.21 30.01 4.06
C ALA A 110 1.64 31.33 3.54
N GLN A 111 2.51 32.31 3.25
CA GLN A 111 2.09 33.59 2.69
C GLN A 111 1.34 33.42 1.36
N VAL A 112 1.82 32.57 0.46
CA VAL A 112 1.15 32.28 -0.82
C VAL A 112 -0.22 31.65 -0.59
N LEU A 113 -0.30 30.61 0.25
CA LEU A 113 -1.55 29.90 0.51
C LEU A 113 -2.59 30.83 1.17
N MET A 114 -2.17 31.65 2.14
CA MET A 114 -3.02 32.66 2.80
C MET A 114 -3.47 33.76 1.84
N ASN A 115 -2.59 34.23 0.93
CA ASN A 115 -2.96 35.21 -0.10
C ASN A 115 -3.98 34.65 -1.10
N LEU A 116 -4.02 33.33 -1.27
CA LEU A 116 -5.02 32.64 -2.07
C LEU A 116 -6.32 32.37 -1.32
N GLY A 117 -6.43 32.80 -0.06
CA GLY A 117 -7.63 32.69 0.76
C GLY A 117 -7.70 31.44 1.63
N LEU A 118 -6.66 30.60 1.64
CA LEU A 118 -6.64 29.38 2.44
C LEU A 118 -6.31 29.68 3.89
N ASN A 119 -7.08 29.09 4.81
CA ASN A 119 -6.71 29.03 6.22
C ASN A 119 -6.49 27.59 6.68
N LEU A 120 -5.74 27.43 7.77
CA LEU A 120 -5.32 26.12 8.26
C LEU A 120 -6.51 25.22 8.63
N GLU A 121 -7.54 25.77 9.26
CA GLU A 121 -8.69 24.98 9.74
C GLU A 121 -9.56 24.49 8.58
N GLU A 122 -9.86 25.35 7.60
CA GLU A 122 -10.58 24.97 6.37
C GLU A 122 -9.84 23.88 5.59
N VAL A 123 -8.51 24.01 5.47
CA VAL A 123 -7.70 22.99 4.79
C VAL A 123 -7.69 21.70 5.59
N ARG A 124 -7.64 21.76 6.94
CA ARG A 124 -7.71 20.56 7.79
C ARG A 124 -9.06 19.87 7.67
N GLU A 125 -10.15 20.61 7.68
CA GLU A 125 -11.50 20.07 7.46
C GLU A 125 -11.60 19.43 6.08
N GLU A 126 -11.07 20.04 5.03
CA GLU A 126 -11.12 19.47 3.69
C GLU A 126 -10.20 18.24 3.53
N VAL A 127 -9.05 18.22 4.22
CA VAL A 127 -8.22 17.01 4.34
C VAL A 127 -9.02 15.89 4.99
N LEU A 128 -9.71 16.17 6.10
CA LEU A 128 -10.57 15.18 6.76
C LEU A 128 -11.76 14.77 5.87
N ASN A 129 -12.35 15.68 5.10
CA ASN A 129 -13.41 15.38 4.15
C ASN A 129 -12.90 14.51 3.01
N LEU A 130 -11.71 14.73 2.48
CA LEU A 130 -11.15 13.88 1.42
C LEU A 130 -10.72 12.52 1.93
N LEU A 131 -10.23 12.44 3.17
CA LEU A 131 -9.89 11.17 3.82
C LEU A 131 -11.14 10.43 4.30
N GLY A 132 -12.17 11.13 4.74
CA GLY A 132 -13.46 10.60 5.22
C GLY A 132 -14.46 10.31 4.11
N ALA A 133 -14.49 11.12 3.05
CA ALA A 133 -15.12 10.78 1.77
C ALA A 133 -14.28 9.75 1.02
N GLY A 134 -12.97 9.63 1.27
CA GLY A 134 -12.18 8.45 0.92
C GLY A 134 -12.60 7.21 1.71
N ALA A 135 -13.03 7.39 2.96
CA ALA A 135 -13.66 6.34 3.77
C ALA A 135 -15.12 6.04 3.36
N GLU A 136 -15.79 6.88 2.57
CA GLU A 136 -17.12 6.60 1.99
C GLU A 136 -17.13 6.42 0.46
N SER A 137 -16.01 6.62 -0.24
CA SER A 137 -15.89 6.44 -1.69
C SER A 137 -14.66 5.66 -2.17
N GLU A 138 -13.81 5.17 -1.26
CA GLU A 138 -12.95 3.99 -1.46
C GLU A 138 -13.09 2.91 -0.37
N GLU A 139 -14.10 3.02 0.50
CA GLU A 139 -14.77 1.81 1.01
C GLU A 139 -16.04 1.63 0.18
N PHE A 140 -16.00 0.79 -0.85
CA PHE A 140 -17.17 -0.06 -1.04
C PHE A 140 -17.10 -1.04 0.13
N PRO A 141 -17.95 -0.97 1.19
CA PRO A 141 -18.15 -2.13 2.04
C PRO A 141 -18.76 -3.11 1.07
N SER A 142 -17.91 -4.00 0.56
CA SER A 142 -18.23 -4.91 -0.51
C SER A 142 -19.59 -5.51 -0.18
N ARG A 143 -20.47 -5.64 -1.17
CA ARG A 143 -21.76 -6.33 -0.98
C ARG A 143 -21.58 -7.67 -0.26
N ILE A 144 -20.36 -8.22 -0.33
CA ILE A 144 -19.77 -9.29 0.47
C ILE A 144 -19.76 -8.99 1.98
N ALA A 145 -19.14 -7.93 2.48
CA ALA A 145 -19.17 -7.57 3.91
C ALA A 145 -20.61 -7.42 4.45
N LEU A 146 -21.50 -6.81 3.67
CA LEU A 146 -22.93 -6.70 4.02
C LEU A 146 -23.65 -8.07 3.97
N LEU A 147 -23.35 -8.93 2.99
CA LEU A 147 -23.90 -10.30 2.94
C LEU A 147 -23.31 -11.18 4.06
N VAL A 148 -22.05 -11.02 4.42
CA VAL A 148 -21.36 -11.75 5.49
C VAL A 148 -21.94 -11.33 6.84
N ALA A 149 -22.15 -10.03 7.06
CA ALA A 149 -22.85 -9.53 8.24
C ALA A 149 -24.28 -10.09 8.32
N ARG A 150 -25.05 -10.03 7.23
CA ARG A 150 -26.42 -10.59 7.17
C ARG A 150 -26.46 -12.11 7.34
N LEU A 151 -25.46 -12.83 6.84
CA LEU A 151 -25.32 -14.28 7.01
C LEU A 151 -24.97 -14.63 8.46
N ALA A 152 -24.07 -13.87 9.08
CA ALA A 152 -23.71 -14.01 10.48
C ALA A 152 -24.89 -13.71 11.41
N ASP A 153 -25.74 -12.74 11.05
CA ASP A 153 -26.95 -12.42 11.80
C ASP A 153 -28.05 -13.47 11.58
N ALA A 154 -28.22 -14.00 10.37
CA ALA A 154 -29.12 -15.12 10.10
C ALA A 154 -28.72 -16.40 10.84
N LEU A 155 -27.42 -16.70 10.92
CA LEU A 155 -26.85 -17.81 11.70
C LEU A 155 -27.05 -17.66 13.20
N ARG A 156 -27.12 -16.43 13.71
CA ARG A 156 -27.38 -16.13 15.12
C ARG A 156 -28.87 -16.23 15.49
N ALA A 157 -29.77 -16.16 14.52
CA ALA A 157 -31.20 -15.98 14.75
C ALA A 157 -32.03 -17.28 14.71
N ASP A 158 -31.48 -18.45 14.35
CA ASP A 158 -32.28 -19.67 14.14
C ASP A 158 -31.73 -20.90 14.90
N PRO A 159 -32.53 -21.56 15.78
CA PRO A 159 -32.05 -22.66 16.62
C PRO A 159 -32.22 -24.07 16.02
N ASP A 160 -32.74 -24.23 14.79
CA ASP A 160 -32.92 -25.55 14.16
C ASP A 160 -31.94 -25.81 13.00
N PRO A 161 -31.01 -26.79 13.14
CA PRO A 161 -29.96 -27.08 12.16
C PRO A 161 -30.41 -27.87 10.92
N SER A 162 -31.69 -28.24 10.81
CA SER A 162 -32.17 -29.14 9.74
C SER A 162 -32.72 -28.43 8.48
N GLU A 163 -33.28 -27.22 8.60
CA GLU A 163 -33.73 -26.41 7.44
C GLU A 163 -32.64 -25.45 6.90
N SER A 164 -31.62 -25.16 7.71
CA SER A 164 -30.62 -24.10 7.49
C SER A 164 -29.48 -24.49 6.54
N ALA A 165 -29.29 -25.77 6.21
CA ALA A 165 -28.24 -26.19 5.28
C ALA A 165 -28.46 -25.69 3.84
N SER A 166 -29.71 -25.63 3.37
CA SER A 166 -30.03 -25.23 2.00
C SER A 166 -29.90 -23.72 1.78
N THR A 167 -30.36 -22.91 2.73
CA THR A 167 -30.32 -21.45 2.72
C THR A 167 -28.91 -20.90 2.94
N LEU A 168 -28.10 -21.54 3.80
CA LEU A 168 -26.68 -21.19 3.98
C LEU A 168 -25.86 -21.50 2.72
N THR A 169 -26.14 -22.62 2.06
CA THR A 169 -25.48 -22.98 0.79
C THR A 169 -25.82 -21.98 -0.32
N GLU A 170 -27.08 -21.55 -0.42
CA GLU A 170 -27.51 -20.55 -1.41
C GLU A 170 -26.87 -19.18 -1.18
N HIS A 171 -26.75 -18.74 0.09
CA HIS A 171 -26.06 -17.48 0.43
C HIS A 171 -24.55 -17.55 0.18
N ALA A 172 -23.90 -18.68 0.48
CA ALA A 172 -22.48 -18.90 0.19
C ALA A 172 -22.20 -18.90 -1.33
N HIS A 173 -23.07 -19.52 -2.12
CA HIS A 173 -22.96 -19.51 -3.59
C HIS A 173 -23.13 -18.10 -4.19
N ARG A 174 -24.04 -17.27 -3.65
CA ARG A 174 -24.21 -15.87 -4.08
C ARG A 174 -23.01 -14.99 -3.71
N LEU A 175 -22.40 -15.21 -2.54
CA LEU A 175 -21.16 -14.55 -2.11
C LEU A 175 -19.98 -14.87 -3.05
N LEU A 176 -19.81 -16.16 -3.39
CA LEU A 176 -18.79 -16.62 -4.33
C LEU A 176 -19.00 -16.09 -5.76
N ALA A 177 -20.25 -15.96 -6.21
CA ALA A 177 -20.57 -15.41 -7.53
C ALA A 177 -20.26 -13.90 -7.64
N LEU A 178 -20.48 -13.14 -6.56
CA LEU A 178 -20.18 -11.70 -6.50
C LEU A 178 -18.67 -11.43 -6.43
N ALA A 179 -17.93 -12.22 -5.65
CA ALA A 179 -16.46 -12.14 -5.60
C ALA A 179 -15.81 -12.41 -6.97
N ARG A 180 -16.39 -13.30 -7.78
CA ARG A 180 -15.94 -13.58 -9.15
C ARG A 180 -16.22 -12.43 -10.13
N LEU A 181 -17.31 -11.67 -9.92
CA LEU A 181 -17.64 -10.50 -10.74
C LEU A 181 -16.70 -9.32 -10.45
N GLU A 182 -16.32 -9.10 -9.19
CA GLU A 182 -15.30 -8.10 -8.80
C GLU A 182 -13.92 -8.46 -9.36
N ALA A 183 -13.53 -9.73 -9.35
CA ALA A 183 -12.27 -10.19 -9.95
C ALA A 183 -12.22 -9.95 -11.48
N GLY A 184 -13.36 -9.91 -12.17
CA GLY A 184 -13.46 -9.64 -13.61
C GLY A 184 -13.33 -8.16 -14.00
N LEU A 185 -13.45 -7.23 -13.05
CA LEU A 185 -13.35 -5.78 -13.30
C LEU A 185 -11.89 -5.26 -13.29
N LEU A 186 -10.95 -6.03 -12.74
CA LEU A 186 -9.50 -5.72 -12.73
C LEU A 186 -8.77 -6.13 -14.02
N ASP A 187 -9.43 -6.82 -14.96
CA ASP A 187 -8.84 -7.30 -16.21
C ASP A 187 -8.84 -6.25 -17.35
N ARG A 188 -9.07 -4.97 -17.03
CA ARG A 188 -9.15 -3.90 -18.03
C ARG A 188 -8.32 -2.69 -17.65
N THR A 189 -7.03 -2.71 -17.96
CA THR A 189 -6.33 -1.60 -18.65
C THR A 189 -4.87 -1.95 -18.98
N GLY A 190 -4.56 -2.05 -20.28
CA GLY A 190 -3.29 -1.50 -20.81
C GLY A 190 -2.34 -2.46 -21.53
N PRO A 191 -1.93 -2.18 -22.80
CA PRO A 191 -1.05 -3.03 -23.58
C PRO A 191 0.44 -2.64 -23.48
N ARG A 192 1.29 -3.67 -23.61
CA ARG A 192 2.78 -3.71 -23.73
C ARG A 192 3.55 -3.92 -22.41
N GLY A 193 3.81 -5.20 -22.11
CA GLY A 193 4.73 -5.68 -21.08
C GLY A 193 4.04 -6.22 -19.83
N ALA A 194 3.03 -7.08 -19.97
CA ALA A 194 2.16 -7.51 -18.87
C ALA A 194 2.94 -8.20 -17.73
N LEU A 195 3.23 -7.45 -16.66
CA LEU A 195 3.63 -8.03 -15.39
C LEU A 195 2.53 -8.99 -14.95
N SER A 196 2.88 -10.27 -14.80
CA SER A 196 1.90 -11.32 -14.48
C SER A 196 1.65 -11.35 -12.97
N PHE A 197 0.72 -10.52 -12.52
CA PHE A 197 0.35 -10.48 -11.11
C PHE A 197 -0.33 -11.78 -10.65
N ALA A 198 -0.21 -12.04 -9.35
CA ALA A 198 -1.00 -13.02 -8.63
C ALA A 198 -2.50 -12.68 -8.75
N THR A 199 -3.33 -13.71 -8.91
CA THR A 199 -4.78 -13.59 -9.05
C THR A 199 -5.45 -14.18 -7.82
N VAL A 200 -6.59 -13.61 -7.41
CA VAL A 200 -7.38 -14.10 -6.28
C VAL A 200 -7.73 -15.58 -6.46
N GLY A 201 -7.64 -16.34 -5.38
CA GLY A 201 -8.03 -17.74 -5.33
C GLY A 201 -6.92 -18.70 -5.74
N LEU A 202 -7.29 -19.97 -5.87
CA LEU A 202 -6.34 -21.05 -6.11
C LEU A 202 -5.73 -20.95 -7.52
N MET A 203 -4.39 -20.93 -7.60
CA MET A 203 -3.64 -20.78 -8.85
C MET A 203 -3.00 -22.10 -9.32
N THR A 204 -2.91 -23.10 -8.43
CA THR A 204 -2.48 -24.48 -8.71
C THR A 204 -3.66 -25.46 -8.68
N ARG A 205 -3.49 -26.70 -9.10
CA ARG A 205 -4.47 -27.78 -9.01
C ARG A 205 -4.54 -28.33 -7.59
N SER A 206 -3.40 -28.42 -6.92
CA SER A 206 -3.33 -28.78 -5.51
C SER A 206 -3.64 -27.56 -4.65
N ALA A 207 -4.66 -27.68 -3.80
CA ALA A 207 -5.00 -26.68 -2.80
C ALA A 207 -4.14 -26.83 -1.54
N PRO A 208 -3.97 -25.76 -0.74
CA PRO A 208 -3.44 -25.92 0.61
C PRO A 208 -4.28 -26.92 1.41
N ASP A 209 -3.64 -27.75 2.21
CA ASP A 209 -4.35 -28.67 3.10
C ASP A 209 -5.10 -27.90 4.22
N ALA A 210 -5.87 -28.62 5.04
CA ALA A 210 -6.68 -28.01 6.09
C ALA A 210 -5.84 -27.21 7.10
N LEU A 211 -4.61 -27.65 7.36
CA LEU A 211 -3.73 -27.05 8.34
C LEU A 211 -3.01 -25.84 7.77
N GLN A 212 -2.54 -25.92 6.53
CA GLN A 212 -2.03 -24.79 5.77
C GLN A 212 -3.09 -23.71 5.61
N THR A 213 -4.34 -24.08 5.33
CA THR A 213 -5.46 -23.14 5.24
C THR A 213 -5.68 -22.40 6.58
N ALA A 214 -5.64 -23.12 7.70
CA ALA A 214 -5.75 -22.54 9.04
C ALA A 214 -4.55 -21.63 9.39
N ASP A 215 -3.34 -22.05 9.01
CA ASP A 215 -2.11 -21.28 9.21
C ASP A 215 -2.12 -19.99 8.38
N ILE A 216 -2.58 -20.04 7.13
CA ILE A 216 -2.78 -18.85 6.27
C ILE A 216 -3.76 -17.87 6.93
N ALA A 217 -4.94 -18.35 7.33
CA ALA A 217 -5.96 -17.50 7.95
C ALA A 217 -5.45 -16.83 9.25
N TYR A 218 -4.66 -17.56 10.04
CA TYR A 218 -4.04 -17.04 11.25
C TYR A 218 -2.96 -15.99 10.97
N ALA A 219 -2.15 -16.19 9.93
CA ALA A 219 -0.99 -15.35 9.64
C ALA A 219 -1.34 -14.06 8.88
N ILE A 220 -2.49 -13.99 8.19
CA ILE A 220 -2.91 -12.81 7.41
C ILE A 220 -2.94 -11.51 8.25
N PRO A 221 -3.63 -11.44 9.41
CA PRO A 221 -3.67 -10.21 10.20
C PRO A 221 -2.27 -9.72 10.61
N HIS A 222 -1.39 -10.64 11.00
CA HIS A 222 -0.01 -10.32 11.37
C HIS A 222 0.81 -9.80 10.19
N LEU A 223 0.65 -10.39 9.00
CA LEU A 223 1.30 -9.86 7.80
C LEU A 223 0.80 -8.43 7.52
N LEU A 224 -0.52 -8.22 7.55
CA LEU A 224 -1.12 -6.92 7.28
C LEU A 224 -0.70 -5.82 8.28
N GLU A 225 -0.49 -6.16 9.56
CA GLU A 225 0.07 -5.23 10.55
C GLU A 225 1.52 -4.81 10.24
N LEU A 226 2.30 -5.68 9.60
CA LEU A 226 3.71 -5.43 9.30
C LEU A 226 3.95 -4.69 7.99
N LEU A 227 3.05 -4.85 7.00
CA LEU A 227 3.21 -4.24 5.68
C LEU A 227 3.32 -2.69 5.73
N PRO A 228 2.54 -1.95 6.54
CA PRO A 228 2.67 -0.50 6.68
C PRO A 228 4.01 -0.05 7.28
N LEU A 229 4.61 -0.89 8.13
CA LEU A 229 5.88 -0.60 8.79
C LEU A 229 7.08 -0.75 7.83
N GLY A 230 6.88 -1.38 6.66
CA GLY A 230 7.92 -1.60 5.66
C GLY A 230 9.03 -2.58 6.08
N THR A 231 8.85 -3.25 7.22
CA THR A 231 9.81 -4.17 7.85
C THR A 231 9.76 -5.56 7.22
N HIS A 232 8.57 -6.06 6.86
CA HIS A 232 8.39 -7.40 6.30
C HIS A 232 7.34 -7.43 5.18
N GLU A 233 7.72 -8.02 4.04
CA GLU A 233 6.83 -8.36 2.92
C GLU A 233 6.53 -9.86 2.87
N SER A 234 7.24 -10.66 3.67
CA SER A 234 7.08 -12.10 3.73
C SER A 234 7.23 -12.63 5.15
N ILE A 235 6.40 -13.63 5.49
CA ILE A 235 6.45 -14.39 6.74
C ILE A 235 6.26 -15.86 6.42
N THR A 236 6.75 -16.76 7.27
CA THR A 236 6.44 -18.18 7.18
C THR A 236 5.68 -18.61 8.42
N VAL A 237 4.79 -19.59 8.27
CA VAL A 237 3.93 -20.05 9.35
C VAL A 237 3.76 -21.57 9.31
N ARG A 238 3.75 -22.16 10.50
CA ARG A 238 3.36 -23.55 10.73
C ARG A 238 2.75 -23.69 12.12
N TYR A 239 1.61 -24.36 12.24
CA TYR A 239 0.93 -24.55 13.53
C TYR A 239 0.74 -23.23 14.29
N LYS A 240 0.42 -22.15 13.56
CA LYS A 240 0.31 -20.78 14.08
C LYS A 240 1.59 -20.17 14.67
N HIS A 241 2.74 -20.85 14.55
CA HIS A 241 4.04 -20.27 14.84
C HIS A 241 4.54 -19.52 13.62
N ILE A 242 4.79 -18.22 13.77
CA ILE A 242 5.27 -17.34 12.71
C ILE A 242 6.78 -17.15 12.83
N ILE A 243 7.48 -17.28 11.72
CA ILE A 243 8.89 -16.90 11.58
C ILE A 243 8.96 -15.73 10.59
N MET A 244 9.78 -14.76 10.95
CA MET A 244 10.12 -13.60 10.13
C MET A 244 11.62 -13.32 10.24
N THR A 245 12.17 -12.61 9.26
CA THR A 245 13.55 -12.10 9.34
C THR A 245 13.61 -10.91 10.31
N GLY A 246 14.80 -10.42 10.66
CA GLY A 246 14.92 -9.17 11.44
C GLY A 246 14.69 -7.93 10.55
N GLU A 247 14.42 -6.78 11.17
CA GLU A 247 14.05 -5.47 10.56
C GLU A 247 14.95 -4.97 9.40
N LEU A 248 16.08 -5.62 9.12
CA LEU A 248 17.08 -5.21 8.12
C LEU A 248 17.25 -6.20 6.94
N VAL A 249 16.55 -7.35 6.93
CA VAL A 249 16.73 -8.38 5.89
C VAL A 249 15.43 -8.57 5.11
N LYS A 250 15.30 -7.83 3.99
CA LYS A 250 14.28 -8.04 2.95
C LYS A 250 14.72 -9.13 1.96
N ASP A 251 15.00 -10.33 2.45
CA ASP A 251 15.41 -11.46 1.61
C ASP A 251 14.56 -12.69 1.93
N THR A 252 13.58 -12.95 1.04
CA THR A 252 12.67 -14.10 1.16
C THR A 252 13.41 -15.44 1.03
N ASP A 253 14.52 -15.51 0.30
CA ASP A 253 15.30 -16.74 0.17
C ASP A 253 15.97 -17.11 1.50
N GLN A 254 16.48 -16.11 2.23
CA GLN A 254 17.01 -16.33 3.58
C GLN A 254 15.92 -16.75 4.58
N LEU A 255 14.72 -16.16 4.47
CA LEU A 255 13.58 -16.56 5.30
C LEU A 255 13.21 -18.03 5.04
N ILE A 256 13.13 -18.44 3.77
CA ILE A 256 12.87 -19.83 3.37
C ILE A 256 13.92 -20.77 3.95
N ALA A 257 15.21 -20.45 3.80
CA ALA A 257 16.30 -21.28 4.30
C ALA A 257 16.23 -21.45 5.82
N ARG A 258 16.06 -20.36 6.58
CA ARG A 258 15.94 -20.40 8.04
C ARG A 258 14.69 -21.15 8.51
N SER A 259 13.58 -21.00 7.78
CA SER A 259 12.34 -21.72 8.07
C SER A 259 12.52 -23.22 7.89
N GLY A 260 13.23 -23.64 6.84
CA GLY A 260 13.57 -25.05 6.63
C GLY A 260 14.49 -25.63 7.70
N GLU A 261 15.42 -24.83 8.23
CA GLU A 261 16.25 -25.24 9.38
C GLU A 261 15.42 -25.36 10.66
N PHE A 262 14.50 -24.42 10.90
CA PHE A 262 13.65 -24.40 12.09
C PHE A 262 12.65 -25.56 12.10
N TRP A 263 11.95 -25.81 10.98
CA TRP A 263 10.98 -26.89 10.83
C TRP A 263 11.55 -28.11 10.11
N LYS A 264 12.80 -28.48 10.42
CA LYS A 264 13.52 -29.58 9.75
C LYS A 264 12.77 -30.92 9.75
N GLU A 265 12.00 -31.18 10.82
CA GLU A 265 11.21 -32.40 11.00
C GLU A 265 9.73 -32.23 10.64
N GLU A 266 9.25 -30.99 10.47
CA GLU A 266 7.83 -30.64 10.33
C GLU A 266 7.55 -29.94 8.99
N LYS A 267 7.43 -30.76 7.93
CA LYS A 267 7.13 -30.27 6.59
C LYS A 267 5.73 -29.66 6.47
N GLY A 268 5.48 -29.02 5.33
CA GLY A 268 4.19 -28.45 4.95
C GLY A 268 3.95 -27.05 5.48
N TRP A 269 4.99 -26.34 5.95
CA TRP A 269 4.86 -24.93 6.34
C TRP A 269 4.54 -24.04 5.14
N THR A 270 3.94 -22.89 5.43
CA THR A 270 3.41 -21.98 4.41
C THR A 270 4.20 -20.68 4.39
N LEU A 271 4.58 -20.22 3.20
CA LEU A 271 5.07 -18.86 2.97
C LEU A 271 3.89 -17.95 2.67
N LEU A 272 3.80 -16.81 3.36
CA LEU A 272 2.94 -15.71 2.96
C LEU A 272 3.82 -14.58 2.45
N ILE A 273 3.47 -14.02 1.29
CA ILE A 273 4.16 -12.87 0.71
C ILE A 273 3.14 -11.87 0.16
N SER A 274 3.32 -10.61 0.49
CA SER A 274 2.49 -9.52 -0.02
C SER A 274 3.27 -8.21 -0.01
N ALA A 275 2.71 -7.19 -0.64
CA ALA A 275 3.24 -5.85 -0.59
C ALA A 275 2.27 -4.96 0.17
N GLY A 276 2.82 -3.99 0.90
CA GLY A 276 2.03 -2.85 1.36
C GLY A 276 1.54 -2.01 0.18
N GLU A 277 0.69 -1.05 0.47
CA GLU A 277 0.29 0.00 -0.48
C GLU A 277 1.54 0.69 -1.03
N ALA A 278 1.85 0.47 -2.31
CA ALA A 278 3.01 1.06 -2.96
C ALA A 278 2.87 2.59 -2.95
N ARG A 279 3.68 3.29 -2.16
CA ARG A 279 3.88 4.72 -2.34
C ARG A 279 4.62 4.93 -3.66
N ASP A 280 4.03 5.72 -4.54
CA ASP A 280 4.54 6.13 -5.84
C ASP A 280 6.05 6.46 -5.83
N SER A 281 6.90 5.47 -6.15
CA SER A 281 8.22 5.64 -6.76
C SER A 281 8.97 4.30 -6.81
N GLY A 282 8.79 3.52 -7.88
CA GLY A 282 9.73 2.44 -8.23
C GLY A 282 10.03 1.38 -7.16
N ALA A 283 9.08 1.12 -6.24
CA ALA A 283 9.24 0.12 -5.20
C ALA A 283 9.48 -1.27 -5.80
N ASN A 284 10.39 -2.04 -5.21
CA ASN A 284 10.68 -3.41 -5.59
C ASN A 284 9.45 -4.28 -5.28
N ILE A 285 8.54 -4.44 -6.25
CA ILE A 285 7.34 -5.25 -6.09
C ILE A 285 7.79 -6.69 -5.78
N PRO A 286 7.31 -7.30 -4.67
CA PRO A 286 7.68 -8.66 -4.32
C PRO A 286 7.32 -9.60 -5.47
N SER A 287 8.22 -10.53 -5.73
CA SER A 287 8.12 -11.40 -6.89
C SER A 287 8.47 -12.82 -6.54
N ILE A 288 7.75 -13.77 -7.12
CA ILE A 288 8.04 -15.18 -7.07
C ILE A 288 8.53 -15.62 -8.44
N ASP A 289 9.63 -16.36 -8.47
CA ASP A 289 10.09 -17.09 -9.65
C ASP A 289 10.11 -18.60 -9.36
N ALA A 290 10.42 -19.41 -10.38
CA ALA A 290 10.45 -20.85 -10.23
C ALA A 290 11.52 -21.35 -9.24
N ARG A 291 12.64 -20.62 -9.09
CA ARG A 291 13.73 -20.98 -8.17
C ARG A 291 13.29 -20.84 -6.72
N MET A 292 12.51 -19.81 -6.41
CA MET A 292 11.93 -19.61 -5.08
C MET A 292 10.99 -20.77 -4.71
N VAL A 293 10.17 -21.25 -5.66
CA VAL A 293 9.30 -22.41 -5.43
C VAL A 293 10.12 -23.68 -5.18
N GLU A 294 11.19 -23.89 -5.94
CA GLU A 294 12.13 -25.00 -5.73
C GLU A 294 12.82 -24.92 -4.37
N ALA A 295 13.28 -23.73 -3.97
CA ALA A 295 13.92 -23.51 -2.68
C ALA A 295 12.95 -23.77 -1.52
N LEU A 296 11.70 -23.28 -1.63
CA LEU A 296 10.66 -23.51 -0.64
C LEU A 296 10.35 -25.00 -0.47
N HIS A 297 10.16 -25.73 -1.57
CA HIS A 297 9.92 -27.16 -1.53
C HIS A 297 11.10 -27.92 -0.92
N ALA A 298 12.33 -27.59 -1.32
CA ALA A 298 13.55 -28.21 -0.78
C ALA A 298 13.70 -27.97 0.73
N ALA A 299 13.26 -26.80 1.21
CA ALA A 299 13.19 -26.44 2.62
C ALA A 299 11.97 -27.03 3.36
N GLY A 300 11.17 -27.88 2.71
CA GLY A 300 10.03 -28.58 3.32
C GLY A 300 8.73 -27.78 3.35
N GLY A 301 8.65 -26.62 2.68
CA GLY A 301 7.43 -25.85 2.53
C GLY A 301 6.44 -26.52 1.58
N GLY A 302 5.14 -26.32 1.83
CA GLY A 302 4.07 -26.97 1.06
C GLY A 302 3.08 -26.01 0.40
N ALA A 303 3.08 -24.74 0.78
CA ALA A 303 2.16 -23.75 0.20
C ALA A 303 2.78 -22.35 0.17
N ILE A 304 2.27 -21.53 -0.75
CA ILE A 304 2.57 -20.12 -0.90
C ILE A 304 1.25 -19.34 -1.01
N ALA A 305 0.99 -18.48 -0.03
CA ALA A 305 -0.12 -17.52 -0.08
C ALA A 305 0.42 -16.17 -0.54
N VAL A 306 -0.19 -15.61 -1.58
CA VAL A 306 0.30 -14.39 -2.25
C VAL A 306 -0.74 -13.30 -2.26
N GLY A 307 -0.37 -12.07 -1.94
CA GLY A 307 -1.26 -10.91 -2.07
C GLY A 307 -1.69 -10.72 -3.53
N ALA A 308 -2.97 -10.94 -3.82
CA ALA A 308 -3.51 -10.80 -5.17
C ALA A 308 -3.37 -9.35 -5.68
N GLY A 309 -2.88 -9.18 -6.91
CA GLY A 309 -2.59 -7.85 -7.48
C GLY A 309 -1.40 -7.12 -6.85
N LYS A 310 -0.78 -7.66 -5.79
CA LYS A 310 0.35 -7.05 -5.08
C LYS A 310 1.68 -7.78 -5.31
N VAL A 311 1.64 -9.04 -5.74
CA VAL A 311 2.83 -9.89 -6.00
C VAL A 311 2.93 -10.27 -7.47
N ILE A 312 4.15 -10.23 -8.03
CA ILE A 312 4.42 -10.64 -9.41
C ILE A 312 4.88 -12.10 -9.47
N LEU A 313 4.31 -12.88 -10.38
CA LEU A 313 4.82 -14.21 -10.76
C LEU A 313 5.71 -14.05 -12.01
N ARG A 314 7.04 -14.10 -11.85
CA ARG A 314 8.00 -13.97 -12.95
C ARG A 314 7.91 -15.21 -13.84
N ASP A 315 7.47 -15.04 -15.08
CA ASP A 315 7.10 -16.16 -15.95
C ASP A 315 6.07 -17.08 -15.26
N LYS A 316 4.88 -16.51 -15.02
CA LYS A 316 3.75 -17.17 -14.34
C LYS A 316 3.49 -18.61 -14.82
N PRO A 317 3.49 -18.93 -16.12
CA PRO A 317 3.38 -20.33 -16.57
C PRO A 317 4.45 -21.26 -15.99
N THR A 318 5.71 -20.85 -16.00
CA THR A 318 6.83 -21.64 -15.47
C THR A 318 6.78 -21.78 -13.95
N VAL A 319 6.39 -20.71 -13.23
CA VAL A 319 6.20 -20.76 -11.77
C VAL A 319 5.12 -21.77 -11.40
N LEU A 320 3.95 -21.67 -12.02
CA LEU A 320 2.83 -22.57 -11.73
C LEU A 320 3.18 -24.01 -12.11
N ALA A 321 3.78 -24.24 -13.29
CA ALA A 321 4.22 -25.57 -13.70
C ALA A 321 5.25 -26.20 -12.72
N THR A 322 6.13 -25.39 -12.15
CA THR A 322 7.10 -25.82 -11.13
C THR A 322 6.40 -26.18 -9.83
N ALA A 323 5.47 -25.34 -9.36
CA ALA A 323 4.68 -25.60 -8.16
C ALA A 323 3.87 -26.90 -8.28
N GLU A 324 3.22 -27.10 -9.42
CA GLU A 324 2.51 -28.34 -9.76
C GLU A 324 3.39 -29.58 -9.68
N ARG A 325 4.57 -29.52 -10.32
CA ARG A 325 5.52 -30.63 -10.36
C ARG A 325 6.01 -31.01 -8.97
N LEU A 326 6.14 -30.03 -8.07
CA LEU A 326 6.65 -30.20 -6.71
C LEU A 326 5.54 -30.41 -5.67
N GLY A 327 4.27 -30.32 -6.06
CA GLY A 327 3.13 -30.42 -5.14
C GLY A 327 3.01 -29.24 -4.17
N VAL A 328 3.54 -28.06 -4.53
CA VAL A 328 3.40 -26.83 -3.75
C VAL A 328 2.13 -26.11 -4.16
N ALA A 329 1.25 -25.79 -3.22
CA ALA A 329 0.04 -25.02 -3.50
C ALA A 329 0.37 -23.53 -3.64
N ILE A 330 -0.23 -22.83 -4.60
CA ILE A 330 -0.18 -21.36 -4.70
C ILE A 330 -1.60 -20.80 -4.70
N VAL A 331 -1.88 -19.90 -3.77
CA VAL A 331 -3.20 -19.27 -3.59
C VAL A 331 -3.07 -17.76 -3.45
N GLY A 332 -3.88 -17.02 -4.22
CA GLY A 332 -4.04 -15.58 -4.06
C GLY A 332 -5.00 -15.24 -2.94
N ILE A 333 -4.50 -14.49 -1.96
CA ILE A 333 -5.21 -13.97 -0.79
C ILE A 333 -5.37 -12.45 -0.85
#